data_AF-U6DB69-F1
#
_entry.id   AF-U6DB69-F1
#
_cell.length_a   1.000
_cell.length_b   1.000
_cell.length_c   1.000
_cell.angle_alpha   90.00
_cell.angle_beta   90.00
_cell.angle_gamma   90.00
#
_symmetry.space_group_name_H-M   'P 1'
#
loop_
_entity.id
_entity.type
_entity.pdbx_description
1 polymer ?
#
loop_
_entity_poly.entity_id
_entity_poly.type
_entity_poly.pdbx_seq_one_letter_code
_entity_poly.pdbx_strand_id
1 'polypeptide(L)'
;GQQCEKTVDVKKSKSCEADVSSDLRKEIENHYKLSLPEDFYHFWKFCEELDPENPADSLSTSLGLRLVGPYDILAGKHKMKKKSSSLNFNLHWRFYYDPPEFQTIVIGDNKTQFHMGYFRDSPDELPVYVGTNEAKKNCTIVQNGDNVFAAVKLFLMKKLKEVTDKKKTSLLKNIDEKLTEAARELGYSLEQRTMKMKQRDKKVVTKTFHGAGLVVPVDKNDVGYRELPETDADLKRIC
;
A
#
# COMPACT_ATOMS: atom_id res chain seq x y z
N GLY A 1 -19.62 12.52 50.85
CA GLY A 1 -19.60 11.78 49.58
C GLY A 1 -19.16 12.70 48.49
N GLN A 2 -18.00 12.43 47.90
CA GLN A 2 -17.62 12.93 46.57
C GLN A 2 -16.56 11.95 46.08
N GLN A 3 -17.00 11.09 45.17
CA GLN A 3 -16.27 9.94 44.67
C GLN A 3 -15.40 10.39 43.50
N CYS A 4 -14.15 9.93 43.50
CA CYS A 4 -13.16 10.16 42.45
C CYS A 4 -13.68 9.74 41.06
N GLU A 5 -13.65 10.67 40.10
CA GLU A 5 -13.53 10.29 38.69
C GLU A 5 -12.05 10.05 38.39
N LYS A 6 -11.68 8.77 38.32
CA LYS A 6 -10.40 8.36 37.73
C LYS A 6 -10.57 8.43 36.21
N THR A 7 -10.05 9.47 35.59
CA THR A 7 -9.76 9.48 34.16
C THR A 7 -8.73 8.38 33.87
N VAL A 8 -9.17 7.34 33.16
CA VAL A 8 -8.29 6.28 32.66
C VAL A 8 -7.49 6.89 31.50
N ASP A 9 -6.23 7.20 31.77
CA ASP A 9 -5.25 7.53 30.73
C ASP A 9 -5.09 6.30 29.82
N VAL A 10 -5.71 6.39 28.64
CA VAL A 10 -5.45 5.49 27.53
C VAL A 10 -4.00 5.72 27.11
N LYS A 11 -3.09 4.84 27.55
CA LYS A 11 -1.73 4.75 27.01
C LYS A 11 -1.83 4.59 25.50
N LYS A 12 -1.59 5.68 24.75
CA LYS A 12 -1.21 5.63 23.34
C LYS A 12 -0.03 4.66 23.26
N SER A 13 -0.23 3.48 22.67
CA SER A 13 0.91 2.64 22.31
C SER A 13 1.75 3.46 21.33
N LYS A 14 2.99 3.77 21.71
CA LYS A 14 4.00 4.16 20.73
C LYS A 14 4.10 2.97 19.78
N SER A 15 3.78 3.17 18.50
CA SER A 15 4.17 2.19 17.49
C SER A 15 5.70 2.06 17.58
N CYS A 16 6.18 0.91 18.04
CA CYS A 16 7.59 0.59 17.99
C CYS A 16 8.03 0.52 16.53
N GLU A 17 9.27 0.87 16.24
CA GLU A 17 9.85 0.58 14.93
C GLU A 17 9.91 -0.94 14.72
N ALA A 18 9.65 -1.39 13.49
CA ALA A 18 9.82 -2.80 13.16
C ALA A 18 11.28 -3.25 13.31
N ASP A 19 11.49 -4.50 13.72
CA ASP A 19 12.83 -5.09 13.91
C ASP A 19 13.55 -5.42 12.58
N VAL A 20 13.79 -4.39 11.78
CA VAL A 20 14.52 -4.44 10.51
C VAL A 20 15.72 -3.52 10.64
N SER A 21 16.92 -4.06 10.38
CA SER A 21 18.17 -3.33 10.55
C SER A 21 18.18 -1.98 9.82
N SER A 22 18.78 -0.96 10.46
CA SER A 22 18.86 0.39 9.88
C SER A 22 19.60 0.43 8.55
N ASP A 23 20.58 -0.45 8.34
CA ASP A 23 21.33 -0.55 7.09
C ASP A 23 20.45 -1.03 5.94
N LEU A 24 19.58 -2.02 6.20
CA LEU A 24 18.66 -2.52 5.19
C LEU A 24 17.56 -1.51 4.86
N ARG A 25 17.06 -0.77 5.87
CA ARG A 25 16.13 0.36 5.66
C ARG A 25 16.77 1.41 4.74
N LYS A 26 17.99 1.86 5.05
CA LYS A 26 18.76 2.79 4.21
C LYS A 26 19.07 2.22 2.82
N GLU A 27 19.36 0.93 2.71
CA GLU A 27 19.59 0.27 1.42
C GLU A 27 18.35 0.41 0.53
N ILE A 28 17.15 0.17 1.05
CA ILE A 28 15.91 0.34 0.28
C ILE A 28 15.70 1.80 -0.13
N GLU A 29 15.82 2.73 0.81
CA GLU A 29 15.62 4.16 0.57
C GLU A 29 16.63 4.69 -0.45
N ASN A 30 17.88 4.24 -0.44
CA ASN A 30 18.90 4.65 -1.40
C ASN A 30 18.62 4.14 -2.83
N HIS A 31 18.07 2.92 -2.95
CA HIS A 31 17.73 2.36 -4.26
C HIS A 31 16.49 3.01 -4.87
N TYR A 32 15.46 3.26 -4.06
CA TYR A 32 14.19 3.85 -4.51
C TYR A 32 14.13 5.37 -4.43
N LYS A 33 15.03 6.00 -3.66
CA LYS A 33 15.03 7.44 -3.35
C LYS A 33 13.73 7.92 -2.70
N LEU A 34 13.09 7.04 -1.93
CA LEU A 34 11.80 7.27 -1.29
C LEU A 34 11.81 6.62 0.10
N SER A 35 11.36 7.35 1.11
CA SER A 35 11.12 6.78 2.44
C SER A 35 9.89 5.88 2.46
N LEU A 36 9.99 4.78 3.21
CA LEU A 36 8.91 3.81 3.38
C LEU A 36 8.30 3.91 4.78
N PRO A 37 6.98 3.74 4.91
CA PRO A 37 6.30 3.85 6.19
C PRO A 37 6.53 2.61 7.07
N GLU A 38 6.32 2.71 8.39
CA GLU A 38 6.55 1.58 9.31
C GLU A 38 5.67 0.36 9.02
N ASP A 39 4.47 0.52 8.45
CA ASP A 39 3.60 -0.62 8.12
C ASP A 39 4.23 -1.53 7.07
N PHE A 40 5.08 -1.01 6.19
CA PHE A 40 5.86 -1.80 5.23
C PHE A 40 6.78 -2.80 5.95
N TYR A 41 7.57 -2.32 6.91
CA TYR A 41 8.54 -3.15 7.63
C TYR A 41 7.86 -4.12 8.61
N HIS A 42 6.80 -3.67 9.29
CA HIS A 42 6.01 -4.55 10.14
C HIS A 42 5.31 -5.65 9.34
N PHE A 43 4.83 -5.34 8.14
CA PHE A 43 4.20 -6.35 7.30
C PHE A 43 5.20 -7.38 6.76
N TRP A 44 6.45 -6.98 6.53
CA TRP A 44 7.53 -7.93 6.28
C TRP A 44 7.71 -8.91 7.45
N LYS A 45 7.77 -8.40 8.69
CA LYS A 45 7.89 -9.23 9.90
C LYS A 45 6.71 -10.18 10.08
N PHE A 46 5.50 -9.69 9.84
CA PHE A 46 4.30 -10.52 9.82
C PHE A 46 4.42 -11.67 8.79
N CYS A 47 4.92 -11.37 7.59
CA CYS A 47 5.15 -12.39 6.56
C CYS A 47 6.30 -13.37 6.89
N GLU A 48 7.35 -12.91 7.58
CA GLU A 48 8.41 -13.78 8.11
C GLU A 48 7.86 -14.77 9.15
N GLU A 49 6.92 -14.37 9.99
CA GLU A 49 6.27 -15.28 10.95
C GLU A 49 5.36 -16.31 10.28
N LEU A 50 4.78 -15.97 9.12
CA LEU A 50 3.95 -16.89 8.34
C LEU A 50 4.78 -17.93 7.59
N ASP A 51 5.90 -17.51 6.99
CA ASP A 51 6.82 -18.36 6.25
C ASP A 51 8.25 -17.79 6.38
N PRO A 52 9.06 -18.30 7.33
CA PRO A 52 10.43 -17.83 7.54
C PRO A 52 11.37 -18.15 6.37
N GLU A 53 11.07 -19.17 5.57
CA GLU A 53 11.91 -19.57 4.44
C GLU A 53 11.67 -18.68 3.23
N ASN A 54 10.41 -18.32 2.96
CA ASN A 54 10.04 -17.49 1.82
C ASN A 54 9.00 -16.41 2.19
N PRO A 55 9.38 -15.39 3.00
CA PRO A 55 8.42 -14.39 3.49
C PRO A 55 7.67 -13.65 2.37
N ALA A 56 8.36 -13.36 1.27
CA ALA A 56 7.79 -12.68 0.10
C ALA A 56 6.67 -13.48 -0.59
N ASP A 57 6.66 -14.81 -0.46
CA ASP A 57 5.70 -15.73 -1.06
C ASP A 57 4.74 -16.36 -0.03
N SER A 58 4.81 -15.94 1.25
CA SER A 58 3.99 -16.44 2.37
C SER A 58 2.48 -16.40 2.11
N LEU A 59 2.00 -15.47 1.28
CA LEU A 59 0.59 -15.30 0.90
C LEU A 59 0.25 -15.85 -0.49
N SER A 60 1.21 -16.43 -1.20
CA SER A 60 1.08 -16.84 -2.60
C SER A 60 0.11 -18.02 -2.74
N THR A 61 0.25 -19.06 -1.92
CA THR A 61 -0.61 -20.25 -1.98
C THR A 61 -2.05 -19.98 -1.53
N SER A 62 -2.22 -19.10 -0.54
CA SER A 62 -3.52 -18.83 0.10
C SER A 62 -4.31 -17.76 -0.65
N LEU A 63 -3.69 -16.62 -0.94
CA LEU A 63 -4.33 -15.44 -1.55
C LEU A 63 -3.95 -15.22 -3.01
N GLY A 64 -2.93 -15.92 -3.52
CA GLY A 64 -2.36 -15.61 -4.83
C GLY A 64 -1.61 -14.28 -4.84
N LEU A 65 -1.13 -13.81 -3.68
CA LEU A 65 -0.41 -12.55 -3.54
C LEU A 65 1.07 -12.79 -3.26
N ARG A 66 1.93 -11.94 -3.83
CA ARG A 66 3.37 -11.95 -3.58
C ARG A 66 3.88 -10.55 -3.26
N LEU A 67 4.76 -10.44 -2.29
CA LEU A 67 5.49 -9.21 -1.97
C LEU A 67 6.60 -8.97 -2.99
N VAL A 68 6.66 -7.77 -3.54
CA VAL A 68 7.60 -7.38 -4.60
C VAL A 68 8.08 -5.95 -4.42
N GLY A 69 8.89 -5.45 -5.37
CA GLY A 69 9.35 -4.06 -5.37
C GLY A 69 10.36 -3.85 -4.25
N PRO A 70 10.14 -2.92 -3.29
CA PRO A 70 11.03 -2.76 -2.15
C PRO A 70 11.14 -4.01 -1.27
N TYR A 71 10.13 -4.90 -1.24
CA TYR A 71 10.25 -6.19 -0.56
C TYR A 71 11.27 -7.13 -1.21
N ASP A 72 11.59 -6.98 -2.50
CA ASP A 72 12.62 -7.79 -3.15
C ASP A 72 14.02 -7.46 -2.60
N ILE A 73 14.23 -6.26 -2.06
CA ILE A 73 15.46 -5.86 -1.37
C ILE A 73 15.53 -6.53 0.01
N LEU A 74 14.43 -6.54 0.76
CA LEU A 74 14.33 -7.28 2.04
C LEU A 74 14.59 -8.78 1.85
N ALA A 75 14.08 -9.36 0.77
CA ALA A 75 14.32 -10.74 0.37
C ALA A 75 15.73 -11.00 -0.22
N GLY A 76 16.58 -9.97 -0.33
CA GLY A 76 17.93 -10.08 -0.89
C GLY A 76 18.01 -10.43 -2.39
N LYS A 77 16.89 -10.37 -3.12
CA LYS A 77 16.80 -10.81 -4.52
C LYS A 77 17.59 -9.92 -5.48
N HIS A 78 17.82 -8.65 -5.13
CA HIS A 78 18.63 -7.73 -5.93
C HIS A 78 20.12 -8.09 -5.92
N LYS A 79 20.61 -8.80 -4.89
CA LYS A 79 22.02 -9.23 -4.77
C LYS A 79 22.37 -10.41 -5.67
N MET A 80 21.37 -11.12 -6.20
CA MET A 80 21.59 -12.31 -7.04
C MET A 80 21.96 -11.99 -8.50
N LYS A 81 21.81 -10.74 -8.96
CA LYS A 81 22.20 -10.35 -10.32
C LYS A 81 23.71 -10.10 -10.41
N LYS A 82 24.43 -11.01 -11.07
CA LYS A 82 25.82 -10.82 -11.48
C LYS A 82 25.92 -9.62 -12.44
N LYS A 83 26.67 -8.58 -12.03
CA LYS A 83 27.31 -7.51 -12.82
C LYS A 83 26.94 -7.46 -14.32
N SER A 84 26.14 -6.47 -14.74
CA SER A 84 26.34 -5.78 -16.04
C SER A 84 25.41 -4.58 -16.30
N SER A 85 24.32 -4.38 -15.57
CA SER A 85 23.52 -3.16 -15.65
C SER A 85 22.99 -2.74 -14.29
N SER A 86 23.11 -1.45 -13.97
CA SER A 86 22.45 -0.86 -12.82
C SER A 86 20.94 -1.12 -12.95
N LEU A 87 20.37 -1.89 -12.02
CA LEU A 87 18.92 -2.08 -11.93
C LEU A 87 18.25 -0.72 -11.78
N ASN A 88 17.39 -0.37 -12.72
CA ASN A 88 16.58 0.83 -12.61
C ASN A 88 15.35 0.55 -11.73
N PHE A 89 15.45 0.81 -10.43
CA PHE A 89 14.37 0.59 -9.48
C PHE A 89 13.14 1.46 -9.74
N ASN A 90 13.26 2.56 -10.49
CA ASN A 90 12.11 3.34 -10.92
C ASN A 90 11.18 2.53 -11.83
N LEU A 91 11.68 1.51 -12.53
CA LEU A 91 10.91 0.63 -13.42
C LEU A 91 10.64 -0.75 -12.82
N HIS A 92 11.23 -1.07 -11.67
CA HIS A 92 11.09 -2.38 -11.04
C HIS A 92 9.65 -2.57 -10.54
N TRP A 93 8.91 -3.48 -11.18
CA TRP A 93 7.47 -3.72 -10.99
C TRP A 93 6.55 -2.52 -11.26
N ARG A 94 7.01 -1.55 -12.07
CA ARG A 94 6.14 -0.48 -12.56
C ARG A 94 5.28 -1.01 -13.70
N PHE A 95 3.97 -1.13 -13.47
CA PHE A 95 3.00 -1.53 -14.49
C PHE A 95 2.69 -0.37 -15.44
N TYR A 96 2.03 -0.70 -16.56
CA TYR A 96 1.84 0.23 -17.67
C TYR A 96 1.08 1.51 -17.29
N TYR A 97 0.13 1.42 -16.36
CA TYR A 97 -0.68 2.55 -15.90
C TYR A 97 -0.24 3.12 -14.55
N ASP A 98 0.91 2.69 -14.01
CA ASP A 98 1.41 3.15 -12.72
C ASP A 98 2.03 4.55 -12.87
N PRO A 99 1.36 5.61 -12.37
CA PRO A 99 1.95 6.94 -12.41
C PRO A 99 3.14 7.01 -11.44
N PRO A 100 4.02 8.02 -11.55
CA PRO A 100 5.20 8.15 -10.68
C PRO A 100 4.90 8.08 -9.18
N GLU A 101 3.72 8.58 -8.76
CA GLU A 101 3.19 8.58 -7.41
C GLU A 101 2.93 7.17 -6.85
N PHE A 102 2.72 6.20 -7.74
CA PHE A 102 2.37 4.82 -7.40
C PHE A 102 3.60 3.91 -7.40
N GLN A 103 3.90 3.33 -6.24
CA GLN A 103 5.02 2.40 -6.04
C GLN A 103 4.47 1.01 -5.68
N THR A 104 4.52 0.08 -6.62
CA THR A 104 4.06 -1.30 -6.43
C THR A 104 4.83 -2.02 -5.33
N ILE A 105 4.08 -2.68 -4.44
CA ILE A 105 4.59 -3.46 -3.30
C ILE A 105 4.03 -4.89 -3.25
N VAL A 106 2.87 -5.15 -3.86
CA VAL A 106 2.25 -6.48 -3.89
C VAL A 106 1.71 -6.76 -5.29
N ILE A 107 1.89 -7.96 -5.81
CA ILE A 107 1.26 -8.42 -7.06
C ILE A 107 0.30 -9.57 -6.77
N GLY A 108 -0.73 -9.71 -7.61
CA GLY A 108 -1.70 -10.79 -7.54
C GLY A 108 -1.93 -11.47 -8.90
N ASP A 109 -3.18 -11.51 -9.37
CA ASP A 109 -3.54 -12.21 -10.61
C ASP A 109 -2.84 -11.62 -11.85
N ASN A 110 -1.90 -12.36 -12.42
CA ASN A 110 -1.17 -12.00 -13.64
C ASN A 110 -2.06 -11.88 -14.89
N LYS A 111 -3.25 -12.51 -14.89
CA LYS A 111 -4.18 -12.42 -16.02
C LYS A 111 -4.78 -11.03 -16.14
N THR A 112 -5.09 -10.40 -15.01
CA THR A 112 -5.59 -9.02 -14.97
C THR A 112 -4.50 -8.00 -14.65
N GLN A 113 -3.30 -8.49 -14.29
CA GLN A 113 -2.21 -7.69 -13.73
C GLN A 113 -2.68 -6.91 -12.51
N PHE A 114 -3.43 -7.59 -11.62
CA PHE A 114 -3.80 -7.03 -10.33
C PHE A 114 -2.54 -6.79 -9.49
N HIS A 115 -2.42 -5.61 -8.91
CA HIS A 115 -1.33 -5.26 -8.02
C HIS A 115 -1.74 -4.14 -7.05
N MET A 116 -0.98 -4.00 -5.97
CA MET A 116 -1.17 -2.98 -4.94
C MET A 116 0.12 -2.16 -4.80
N GLY A 117 -0.03 -0.86 -4.53
CA GLY A 117 1.08 0.06 -4.43
C GLY A 117 0.82 1.19 -3.45
N TYR A 118 1.88 1.68 -2.83
CA TYR A 118 1.82 2.92 -2.06
C TYR A 118 1.64 4.11 -3.01
N PHE A 119 0.71 5.01 -2.68
CA PHE A 119 0.50 6.26 -3.42
C PHE A 119 1.08 7.44 -2.64
N ARG A 120 1.97 8.23 -3.24
CA ARG A 120 2.57 9.43 -2.66
C ARG A 120 2.22 10.65 -3.49
N ASP A 121 1.67 11.69 -2.86
CA ASP A 121 1.43 12.97 -3.53
C ASP A 121 2.75 13.72 -3.83
N SER A 122 3.80 13.48 -3.03
CA SER A 122 5.14 14.04 -3.18
C SER A 122 6.21 12.99 -2.83
N PRO A 123 7.39 12.96 -3.49
CA PRO A 123 8.47 12.04 -3.16
C PRO A 123 9.05 12.26 -1.74
N ASP A 124 8.90 13.47 -1.20
CA ASP A 124 9.41 13.85 0.13
C ASP A 124 8.44 13.48 1.26
N GLU A 125 7.25 12.98 0.93
CA GLU A 125 6.21 12.59 1.88
C GLU A 125 6.05 11.06 1.97
N LEU A 126 5.55 10.60 3.11
CA LEU A 126 5.11 9.21 3.24
C LEU A 126 3.86 8.95 2.39
N PRO A 127 3.60 7.69 2.00
CA PRO A 127 2.39 7.32 1.29
C PRO A 127 1.11 7.78 2.01
N VAL A 128 0.17 8.32 1.23
CA VAL A 128 -1.13 8.77 1.74
C VAL A 128 -2.14 7.62 1.85
N TYR A 129 -1.95 6.55 1.08
CA TYR A 129 -2.70 5.29 1.17
C TYR A 129 -2.04 4.17 0.33
N VAL A 130 -2.63 2.97 0.39
CA VAL A 130 -2.37 1.87 -0.55
C VAL A 130 -3.48 1.83 -1.61
N GLY A 131 -3.09 1.92 -2.88
CA GLY A 131 -3.99 1.81 -4.02
C GLY A 131 -3.90 0.44 -4.68
N THR A 132 -4.92 0.07 -5.45
CA THR A 132 -4.92 -1.14 -6.28
C THR A 132 -5.31 -0.83 -7.72
N ASN A 133 -4.68 -1.51 -8.68
CA ASN A 133 -5.03 -1.44 -10.09
C ASN A 133 -4.99 -2.83 -10.75
N GLU A 134 -5.75 -2.99 -11.83
CA GLU A 134 -5.69 -4.15 -12.73
C GLU A 134 -5.23 -3.66 -14.12
N ALA A 135 -3.92 -3.68 -14.37
CA ALA A 135 -3.32 -2.95 -15.49
C ALA A 135 -3.76 -3.44 -16.87
N LYS A 136 -4.27 -4.69 -16.99
CA LYS A 136 -4.86 -5.20 -18.23
C LYS A 136 -6.33 -4.80 -18.43
N LYS A 137 -6.96 -4.15 -17.45
CA LYS A 137 -8.37 -3.73 -17.53
C LYS A 137 -8.53 -2.23 -17.76
N ASN A 138 -7.88 -1.40 -16.95
CA ASN A 138 -8.00 0.06 -17.03
C ASN A 138 -6.89 0.78 -16.24
N CYS A 139 -6.87 2.11 -16.30
CA CYS A 139 -5.95 2.96 -15.55
C CYS A 139 -6.48 3.39 -14.17
N THR A 140 -7.63 2.89 -13.72
CA THR A 140 -8.25 3.33 -12.46
C THR A 140 -7.48 2.79 -11.26
N ILE A 141 -7.11 3.68 -10.35
CA ILE A 141 -6.48 3.34 -9.07
C ILE A 141 -7.54 3.44 -7.98
N VAL A 142 -7.83 2.32 -7.32
CA VAL A 142 -8.81 2.25 -6.24
C VAL A 142 -8.09 2.36 -4.90
N GLN A 143 -8.48 3.35 -4.08
CA GLN A 143 -8.02 3.47 -2.69
C GLN A 143 -8.45 2.24 -1.87
N ASN A 144 -7.51 1.61 -1.16
CA ASN A 144 -7.70 0.33 -0.49
C ASN A 144 -7.01 0.30 0.89
N GLY A 145 -7.38 1.24 1.76
CA GLY A 145 -6.79 1.39 3.11
C GLY A 145 -5.54 2.27 3.14
N ASP A 146 -5.21 2.80 4.32
CA ASP A 146 -4.07 3.71 4.50
C ASP A 146 -2.74 3.03 4.87
N ASN A 147 -2.73 1.69 4.90
CA ASN A 147 -1.58 0.85 5.21
C ASN A 147 -1.74 -0.52 4.52
N VAL A 148 -0.64 -1.28 4.41
CA VAL A 148 -0.62 -2.56 3.69
C VAL A 148 -1.43 -3.66 4.40
N PHE A 149 -1.53 -3.64 5.74
CA PHE A 149 -2.39 -4.58 6.48
C PHE A 149 -3.86 -4.43 6.07
N ALA A 150 -4.36 -3.20 6.04
CA ALA A 150 -5.71 -2.89 5.57
C ALA A 150 -5.93 -3.37 4.13
N ALA A 151 -4.99 -3.07 3.22
CA ALA A 151 -5.11 -3.43 1.82
C ALA A 151 -5.22 -4.95 1.61
N VAL A 152 -4.37 -5.72 2.27
CA VAL A 152 -4.38 -7.18 2.20
C VAL A 152 -5.62 -7.77 2.88
N LYS A 153 -6.07 -7.20 4.02
CA LYS A 153 -7.33 -7.63 4.66
C LYS A 153 -8.53 -7.42 3.75
N LEU A 154 -8.64 -6.25 3.12
CA LEU A 154 -9.76 -5.94 2.22
C LEU A 154 -9.79 -6.89 1.01
N PHE A 155 -8.61 -7.20 0.46
CA PHE A 155 -8.47 -8.21 -0.58
C PHE A 155 -8.89 -9.60 -0.08
N LEU A 156 -8.41 -10.02 1.10
CA LEU A 156 -8.76 -11.30 1.72
C LEU A 156 -10.27 -11.42 1.93
N MET A 157 -10.92 -10.38 2.48
CA MET A 157 -12.37 -10.33 2.69
C MET A 157 -13.16 -10.47 1.40
N LYS A 158 -12.69 -9.84 0.30
CA LYS A 158 -13.28 -10.04 -1.02
C LYS A 158 -13.10 -11.49 -1.48
N LYS A 159 -11.90 -12.05 -1.32
CA LYS A 159 -11.59 -13.44 -1.71
C LYS A 159 -12.40 -14.48 -0.94
N LEU A 160 -12.66 -14.23 0.34
CA LEU A 160 -13.45 -15.09 1.21
C LEU A 160 -14.90 -15.21 0.74
N LYS A 161 -15.45 -14.18 0.08
CA LYS A 161 -16.78 -14.21 -0.54
C LYS A 161 -16.82 -14.99 -1.87
N GLU A 162 -15.68 -15.12 -2.55
CA GLU A 162 -15.56 -15.82 -3.84
C GLU A 162 -15.25 -17.32 -3.67
N VAL A 163 -14.63 -17.71 -2.56
CA VAL A 163 -14.16 -19.09 -2.35
C VAL A 163 -15.27 -20.00 -1.83
N THR A 164 -15.42 -21.17 -2.44
CA THR A 164 -16.40 -22.19 -2.02
C THR A 164 -15.75 -23.40 -1.34
N ASP A 165 -14.43 -23.59 -1.50
CA ASP A 165 -13.69 -24.70 -0.91
C ASP A 165 -13.46 -24.50 0.60
N LYS A 166 -13.98 -25.42 1.41
CA LYS A 166 -13.95 -25.32 2.89
C LYS A 166 -12.53 -25.27 3.47
N LYS A 167 -11.57 -26.00 2.88
CA LYS A 167 -10.18 -26.02 3.38
C LYS A 167 -9.51 -24.66 3.15
N LYS A 168 -9.66 -24.10 1.95
CA LYS A 168 -9.21 -22.75 1.61
C LYS A 168 -9.90 -21.69 2.47
N THR A 169 -11.21 -21.79 2.69
CA THR A 169 -11.93 -20.87 3.59
C THR A 169 -11.33 -20.88 5.00
N SER A 170 -11.03 -22.05 5.57
CA SER A 170 -10.41 -22.17 6.89
C SER A 170 -9.03 -21.50 6.95
N LEU A 171 -8.19 -21.76 5.94
CA LEU A 171 -6.87 -21.15 5.82
C LEU A 171 -6.96 -19.62 5.74
N LEU A 172 -7.87 -19.09 4.93
CA LEU A 172 -8.07 -17.65 4.81
C LEU A 172 -8.56 -17.01 6.11
N LYS A 173 -9.43 -17.69 6.87
CA LYS A 173 -9.88 -17.21 8.19
C LYS A 173 -8.73 -17.17 9.21
N ASN A 174 -7.86 -18.18 9.23
CA ASN A 174 -6.69 -18.17 10.11
C ASN A 174 -5.75 -17.00 9.80
N ILE A 175 -5.49 -16.74 8.51
CA ILE A 175 -4.69 -15.58 8.08
C ILE A 175 -5.39 -14.27 8.47
N ASP A 176 -6.71 -14.17 8.30
CA ASP A 176 -7.47 -12.99 8.69
C ASP A 176 -7.37 -12.70 10.19
N GLU A 177 -7.48 -13.73 11.04
CA GLU A 177 -7.32 -13.61 12.49
C GLU A 177 -5.93 -13.09 12.85
N LYS A 178 -4.87 -13.71 12.33
CA LYS A 178 -3.48 -13.27 12.56
C LYS A 178 -3.23 -11.84 12.09
N LEU A 179 -3.70 -11.50 10.89
CA LEU A 179 -3.55 -10.16 10.33
C LEU A 179 -4.28 -9.11 11.18
N THR A 180 -5.50 -9.44 11.62
CA THR A 180 -6.30 -8.55 12.46
C THR A 180 -5.67 -8.33 13.83
N GLU A 181 -5.12 -9.39 14.41
CA GLU A 181 -4.37 -9.32 15.67
C GLU A 181 -3.14 -8.41 15.53
N ALA A 182 -2.28 -8.68 14.54
CA ALA A 182 -1.07 -7.89 14.30
C ALA A 182 -1.39 -6.41 14.04
N ALA A 183 -2.39 -6.12 13.21
CA ALA A 183 -2.83 -4.74 12.97
C ALA A 183 -3.36 -4.07 14.25
N ARG A 184 -4.07 -4.80 15.11
CA ARG A 184 -4.57 -4.28 16.39
C ARG A 184 -3.44 -3.97 17.35
N GLU A 185 -2.47 -4.87 17.50
CA GLU A 185 -1.30 -4.69 18.37
C GLU A 185 -0.45 -3.48 17.93
N LEU A 186 -0.27 -3.32 16.61
CA LEU A 186 0.50 -2.23 16.01
C LEU A 186 -0.29 -0.92 15.87
N GLY A 187 -1.61 -0.94 16.11
CA GLY A 187 -2.47 0.24 16.04
C GLY A 187 -2.81 0.70 14.62
N TYR A 188 -2.75 -0.19 13.63
CA TYR A 188 -3.13 0.12 12.24
C TYR A 188 -4.63 0.02 12.04
N SER A 189 -5.20 1.02 11.37
CA SER A 189 -6.60 0.97 10.93
C SER A 189 -6.76 -0.10 9.85
N LEU A 190 -7.89 -0.80 9.87
CA LEU A 190 -8.26 -1.79 8.86
C LEU A 190 -9.41 -1.29 7.96
N GLU A 191 -9.76 0.00 8.06
CA GLU A 191 -10.79 0.61 7.23
C GLU A 191 -10.32 0.81 5.79
N GLN A 192 -11.24 0.68 4.83
CA GLN A 192 -10.96 1.00 3.43
C GLN A 192 -10.65 2.48 3.18
N ARG A 193 -11.28 3.38 3.95
CA ARG A 193 -11.12 4.84 3.84
C ARG A 193 -11.05 5.49 5.21
N THR A 194 -9.83 5.74 5.67
CA THR A 194 -9.58 6.35 6.99
C THR A 194 -9.87 7.85 6.99
N MET A 195 -9.91 8.45 8.19
CA MET A 195 -10.09 9.90 8.33
C MET A 195 -8.96 10.70 7.66
N LYS A 196 -7.72 10.19 7.66
CA LYS A 196 -6.58 10.83 6.99
C LYS A 196 -6.80 10.86 5.47
N MET A 197 -7.26 9.76 4.88
CA MET A 197 -7.58 9.70 3.46
C MET A 197 -8.71 10.68 3.09
N LYS A 198 -9.77 10.76 3.91
CA LYS A 198 -10.86 11.73 3.71
C LYS A 198 -10.39 13.18 3.86
N GLN A 199 -9.42 13.45 4.73
CA GLN A 199 -8.81 14.78 4.86
C GLN A 199 -7.96 15.13 3.63
N ARG A 200 -7.21 14.15 3.10
CA ARG A 200 -6.46 14.30 1.84
C ARG A 200 -7.41 14.55 0.66
N ASP A 201 -8.53 13.84 0.57
CA ASP A 201 -9.54 14.03 -0.48
C ASP A 201 -10.06 15.47 -0.54
N LYS A 202 -10.06 16.23 0.57
CA LYS A 202 -10.41 17.67 0.58
C LYS A 202 -9.37 18.57 -0.05
N LYS A 203 -8.12 18.11 -0.19
CA LYS A 203 -7.01 18.83 -0.82
C LYS A 203 -6.83 18.44 -2.29
N VAL A 204 -7.61 17.48 -2.78
CA VAL A 204 -7.54 17.03 -4.18
C VAL A 204 -8.13 18.09 -5.08
N VAL A 205 -7.32 18.60 -6.01
CA VAL A 205 -7.73 19.67 -6.95
C VAL A 205 -8.41 19.11 -8.20
N THR A 206 -8.11 17.87 -8.59
CA THR A 206 -8.79 17.13 -9.67
C THR A 206 -8.54 15.65 -9.54
N LYS A 207 -9.45 14.80 -10.03
CA LYS A 207 -9.36 13.34 -9.93
C LYS A 207 -8.44 12.70 -10.97
N THR A 208 -8.28 13.36 -12.12
CA THR A 208 -7.69 12.82 -13.37
C THR A 208 -8.37 11.52 -13.82
N PHE A 209 -7.92 10.94 -14.94
CA PHE A 209 -8.50 9.71 -15.47
C PHE A 209 -8.30 8.48 -14.59
N HIS A 210 -7.20 8.42 -13.82
CA HIS A 210 -6.94 7.30 -12.92
C HIS A 210 -7.74 7.39 -11.61
N GLY A 211 -8.37 8.54 -11.31
CA GLY A 211 -9.30 8.70 -10.18
C GLY A 211 -8.65 8.83 -8.80
N ALA A 212 -7.32 8.72 -8.72
CA ALA A 212 -6.55 8.84 -7.48
C ALA A 212 -6.49 10.29 -6.97
N GLY A 213 -6.57 11.24 -7.89
CA GLY A 213 -6.55 12.67 -7.63
C GLY A 213 -5.16 13.28 -7.44
N LEU A 214 -5.03 14.56 -7.82
CA LEU A 214 -3.84 15.38 -7.67
C LEU A 214 -3.97 16.30 -6.47
N VAL A 215 -2.88 16.45 -5.71
CA VAL A 215 -2.74 17.43 -4.63
C VAL A 215 -1.57 18.33 -4.97
N VAL A 216 -1.84 19.63 -5.10
CA VAL A 216 -0.83 20.65 -5.35
C VAL A 216 -1.04 21.83 -4.39
N PRO A 217 0.01 22.61 -4.08
CA PRO A 217 -0.15 23.83 -3.30
C PRO A 217 -1.10 24.81 -4.02
N VAL A 218 -2.14 25.27 -3.32
CA VAL A 218 -3.04 26.34 -3.75
C VAL A 218 -3.03 27.41 -2.67
N ASP A 219 -2.68 28.64 -3.04
CA ASP A 219 -2.64 29.75 -2.09
C ASP A 219 -4.03 30.34 -1.80
N LYS A 220 -4.08 31.34 -0.92
CA LYS A 220 -5.33 32.02 -0.55
C LYS A 220 -6.01 32.81 -1.68
N ASN A 221 -5.34 32.96 -2.82
CA ASN A 221 -5.82 33.67 -4.01
C ASN A 221 -6.13 32.68 -5.15
N ASP A 222 -6.28 31.39 -4.84
CA ASP A 222 -6.49 30.29 -5.78
C ASP A 222 -5.36 30.11 -6.81
N VAL A 223 -4.15 30.60 -6.52
CA VAL A 223 -2.98 30.39 -7.37
C VAL A 223 -2.37 29.02 -7.08
N GLY A 224 -2.34 28.17 -8.10
CA GLY A 224 -1.68 26.85 -8.05
C GLY A 224 -2.30 25.79 -8.95
N TYR A 225 -3.60 25.88 -9.22
CA TYR A 225 -4.32 24.96 -10.11
C TYR A 225 -5.35 25.70 -10.96
N ARG A 226 -5.59 25.21 -12.18
CA ARG A 226 -6.68 25.67 -13.04
C ARG A 226 -7.22 24.48 -13.82
N GLU A 227 -8.54 24.43 -13.96
CA GLU A 227 -9.22 23.38 -14.71
C GLU A 227 -8.85 23.39 -16.20
N LEU A 228 -9.02 22.24 -16.84
CA LEU A 228 -8.96 22.12 -18.30
C LEU A 228 -10.21 22.78 -18.91
N PRO A 229 -10.12 23.28 -20.16
CA PRO A 229 -11.28 23.84 -20.86
C PRO A 229 -12.32 22.77 -21.24
N GLU A 230 -11.94 21.49 -21.23
CA GLU A 230 -12.79 20.35 -21.59
C GLU A 230 -13.09 19.50 -20.35
N THR A 231 -14.27 18.85 -20.34
CA THR A 231 -14.59 17.86 -19.31
C THR A 231 -13.78 16.56 -19.51
N ASP A 232 -13.63 15.75 -18.46
CA ASP A 232 -12.99 14.43 -18.59
C ASP A 232 -13.66 13.53 -19.65
N ALA A 233 -14.97 13.66 -19.83
CA ALA A 233 -15.72 12.88 -20.83
C ALA A 233 -15.43 13.36 -22.25
N ASP A 234 -15.34 14.66 -22.46
CA ASP A 234 -15.01 15.24 -23.76
C ASP A 234 -13.54 14.99 -24.11
N LEU A 235 -12.63 15.11 -23.14
CA LEU A 235 -11.21 14.80 -23.33
C LEU A 235 -11.00 13.33 -23.72
N LYS A 236 -11.74 12.39 -23.12
CA LYS A 236 -11.74 10.97 -23.54
C LYS A 236 -12.26 10.74 -24.95
N ARG A 237 -13.13 11.63 -25.47
CA ARG A 237 -13.63 11.56 -26.84
C ARG A 237 -12.61 12.12 -27.85
N ILE A 238 -11.74 13.02 -27.41
CA ILE A 238 -10.68 13.62 -28.23
C ILE A 238 -9.51 12.64 -28.46
N CYS A 239 -9.12 11.87 -27.45
CA CYS A 239 -8.05 10.86 -27.51
C CYS A 239 -8.48 9.58 -28.23
#